data_AF-A0A7Y4XW11-F1
#
_entry.id   AF-A0A7Y4XW11-F1
#
_cell.length_a   1.000
_cell.length_b   1.000
_cell.length_c   1.000
_cell.angle_alpha   90.00
_cell.angle_beta   90.00
_cell.angle_gamma   90.00
#
_symmetry.space_group_name_H-M   'P 1'
#
loop_
_entity.id
_entity.type
_entity.pdbx_description
1 polymer ?
#
loop_
_entity_poly.entity_id
_entity_poly.type
_entity_poly.pdbx_seq_one_letter_code
_entity_poly.pdbx_strand_id
1 'polypeptide(L)'
;MNVNNETIHKLYTYLEGEQLTSHERKVIEKALARISMPRDVNQEFTKRSTFGERASDAIAAFGGSWTFILIFLGILAGWAFLNTEILGPRKEAFDPYPYIFLNLMLSMIAALQAPIIMMSQNRQSAKDRLDADIDHSVNVHAELAIRNLSDRLNVIEHSLRNIEQQFTLTGRFDAVSVLNKTDEKYD
;
A
#
# COMPACT_ATOMS: atom_id res chain seq x y z
N MET A 1 1.63 -4.84 2.55
CA MET A 1 1.86 -6.30 2.77
C MET A 1 0.70 -7.04 2.11
N ASN A 2 0.92 -7.65 0.94
CA ASN A 2 -0.15 -8.26 0.14
C ASN A 2 -0.47 -9.65 0.72
N VAL A 3 -1.51 -9.77 1.53
CA VAL A 3 -1.91 -11.04 2.13
C VAL A 3 -2.45 -11.93 1.01
N ASN A 4 -1.64 -12.87 0.57
CA ASN A 4 -1.96 -13.76 -0.54
C ASN A 4 -3.15 -14.68 -0.19
N ASN A 5 -4.00 -14.98 -1.17
CA ASN A 5 -5.27 -15.71 -0.99
C ASN A 5 -5.08 -17.09 -0.34
N GLU A 6 -3.90 -17.71 -0.53
CA GLU A 6 -3.51 -18.95 0.16
C GLU A 6 -3.40 -18.81 1.68
N THR A 7 -2.94 -17.67 2.19
CA THR A 7 -2.76 -17.47 3.63
C THR A 7 -4.12 -17.35 4.33
N ILE A 8 -5.07 -16.67 3.68
CA ILE A 8 -6.46 -16.59 4.17
C ILE A 8 -7.10 -17.98 4.15
N HIS A 9 -6.92 -18.75 3.07
CA HIS A 9 -7.46 -20.10 3.00
C HIS A 9 -6.86 -21.02 4.08
N LYS A 10 -5.55 -20.95 4.34
CA LYS A 10 -4.90 -21.73 5.41
C LYS A 10 -5.43 -21.36 6.79
N LEU A 11 -5.74 -20.08 7.03
CA LEU A 11 -6.33 -19.61 8.29
C LEU A 11 -7.77 -20.11 8.46
N TYR A 12 -8.59 -20.08 7.40
CA TYR A 12 -9.94 -20.66 7.45
C TYR A 12 -9.91 -22.17 7.72
N THR A 13 -9.01 -22.91 7.08
CA THR A 13 -8.85 -24.35 7.32
C THR A 13 -8.34 -24.67 8.73
N TYR A 14 -7.49 -23.82 9.32
CA TYR A 14 -7.06 -23.94 10.72
C TYR A 14 -8.22 -23.70 11.71
N LEU A 15 -9.11 -22.74 11.39
CA LEU A 15 -10.27 -22.40 12.23
C LEU A 15 -11.38 -23.46 12.21
N GLU A 16 -11.44 -24.26 11.16
CA GLU A 16 -12.44 -25.32 10.99
C GLU A 16 -12.07 -26.61 11.76
N GLY A 17 -10.78 -26.76 12.12
CA GLY A 17 -10.22 -27.94 12.79
C GLY A 17 -10.20 -27.91 14.32
N GLU A 18 -10.32 -26.74 14.96
CA GLU A 18 -10.36 -26.62 16.43
C GLU A 18 -11.77 -26.32 16.95
N GLN A 19 -12.14 -26.88 18.11
CA GLN A 19 -13.35 -26.52 18.85
C GLN A 19 -13.16 -25.15 19.52
N LEU A 20 -13.07 -24.10 18.71
CA LEU A 20 -12.96 -22.73 19.17
C LEU A 20 -14.27 -22.29 19.80
N THR A 21 -14.19 -21.64 20.96
CA THR A 21 -15.37 -21.07 21.58
C THR A 21 -15.95 -19.96 20.68
N SER A 22 -17.27 -19.75 20.72
CA SER A 22 -17.97 -18.77 19.88
C SER A 22 -17.42 -17.34 19.97
N HIS A 23 -16.69 -17.04 21.05
CA HIS A 23 -16.03 -15.76 21.25
C HIS A 23 -14.73 -15.64 20.45
N GLU A 24 -13.87 -16.67 20.46
CA GLU A 24 -12.60 -16.71 19.72
C GLU A 24 -12.86 -16.67 18.22
N ARG A 25 -13.87 -17.43 17.75
CA ARG A 25 -14.27 -17.41 16.34
C ARG A 25 -14.70 -16.02 15.89
N LYS A 26 -15.50 -15.30 16.69
CA LYS A 26 -15.94 -13.92 16.38
C LYS A 26 -14.80 -12.90 16.37
N VAL A 27 -13.82 -13.05 17.26
CA VAL A 27 -12.66 -12.15 17.34
C VAL A 27 -11.76 -12.35 16.12
N ILE A 28 -11.49 -13.62 15.76
CA ILE A 28 -10.66 -13.93 14.61
C ILE A 28 -11.38 -13.58 13.30
N GLU A 29 -12.69 -13.81 13.20
CA GLU A 29 -13.49 -13.39 12.05
C GLU A 29 -13.48 -11.87 11.85
N LYS A 30 -13.58 -11.09 12.94
CA LYS A 30 -13.42 -9.62 12.87
C LYS A 30 -12.00 -9.19 12.53
N ALA A 31 -10.98 -9.88 13.02
CA ALA A 31 -9.59 -9.60 12.69
C ALA A 31 -9.29 -9.93 11.22
N LEU A 32 -9.79 -11.07 10.71
CA LEU A 32 -9.71 -11.49 9.32
C LEU A 32 -10.47 -10.54 8.40
N ALA A 33 -11.68 -10.09 8.77
CA ALA A 33 -12.42 -9.11 7.99
C ALA A 33 -11.68 -7.76 7.88
N ARG A 34 -10.85 -7.42 8.88
CA ARG A 34 -10.05 -6.20 8.88
C ARG A 34 -8.73 -6.32 8.11
N ILE A 35 -8.16 -7.53 8.05
CA ILE A 35 -6.93 -7.84 7.28
C ILE A 35 -7.25 -8.16 5.81
N SER A 36 -8.40 -8.81 5.57
CA SER A 36 -8.86 -9.25 4.25
C SER A 36 -9.64 -8.18 3.49
N MET A 37 -9.59 -6.94 3.95
CA MET A 37 -9.94 -5.77 3.16
C MET A 37 -8.63 -5.17 2.65
N PRO A 38 -8.01 -5.71 1.57
CA PRO A 38 -7.27 -4.84 0.70
C PRO A 38 -8.36 -3.91 0.15
N ARG A 39 -8.51 -2.75 0.78
CA ARG A 39 -9.26 -1.65 0.17
C ARG A 39 -8.44 -1.32 -1.06
N ASP A 40 -8.78 -1.98 -2.16
CA ASP A 40 -8.14 -1.80 -3.44
C ASP A 40 -8.53 -0.40 -3.90
N VAL A 41 -7.78 0.60 -3.41
CA VAL A 41 -7.96 2.02 -3.71
C VAL A 41 -7.99 2.22 -5.22
N ASN A 42 -7.29 1.35 -5.96
CA ASN A 42 -7.30 1.27 -7.41
C ASN A 42 -8.66 0.84 -7.99
N GLN A 43 -9.40 -0.09 -7.38
CA GLN A 43 -10.74 -0.48 -7.86
C GLN A 43 -11.80 0.60 -7.61
N GLU A 44 -11.71 1.34 -6.50
CA GLU A 44 -12.63 2.45 -6.21
C GLU A 44 -12.37 3.65 -7.15
N PHE A 45 -11.10 3.94 -7.47
CA PHE A 45 -10.73 4.99 -8.44
C PHE A 45 -11.09 4.60 -9.88
N THR A 46 -10.88 3.36 -10.28
CA THR A 46 -11.13 2.92 -11.67
C THR A 46 -12.61 2.89 -12.00
N LYS A 47 -13.49 2.58 -11.03
CA LYS A 47 -14.95 2.57 -11.23
C LYS A 47 -15.59 3.95 -11.41
N ARG A 48 -14.89 5.04 -11.09
CA ARG A 48 -15.37 6.42 -11.26
C ARG A 48 -14.72 7.19 -12.41
N SER A 49 -13.76 6.58 -13.11
CA SER A 49 -12.95 7.32 -14.08
C SER A 49 -13.70 7.57 -15.39
N THR A 50 -13.80 8.82 -15.79
CA THR A 50 -14.47 9.22 -17.04
C THR A 50 -13.67 8.79 -18.28
N PHE A 51 -14.32 8.74 -19.46
CA PHE A 51 -13.66 8.34 -20.71
C PHE A 51 -12.41 9.17 -21.03
N GLY A 52 -12.46 10.48 -20.73
CA GLY A 52 -11.33 11.39 -20.91
C GLY A 52 -10.15 11.08 -19.99
N GLU A 53 -10.39 10.68 -18.75
CA GLU A 53 -9.34 10.31 -17.80
C GLU A 53 -8.63 9.02 -18.21
N ARG A 54 -9.37 8.03 -18.74
CA ARG A 54 -8.79 6.80 -19.28
C ARG A 54 -7.94 7.06 -20.53
N ALA A 55 -8.38 7.99 -21.38
CA ALA A 55 -7.63 8.38 -22.57
C ALA A 55 -6.33 9.11 -22.20
N SER A 56 -6.38 10.06 -21.25
CA SER A 56 -5.20 10.78 -20.76
C SER A 56 -4.14 9.84 -20.18
N ASP A 57 -4.55 8.77 -19.49
CA ASP A 57 -3.61 7.76 -18.97
C ASP A 57 -2.93 6.96 -20.03
N ALA A 58 -3.71 6.50 -21.01
CA ALA A 58 -3.19 5.75 -22.12
C ALA A 58 -2.19 6.61 -22.90
N ILE A 59 -2.50 7.90 -23.09
CA ILE A 59 -1.61 8.87 -23.74
C ILE A 59 -0.36 9.14 -22.89
N ALA A 60 -0.48 9.30 -21.57
CA ALA A 60 0.66 9.55 -20.68
C ALA A 60 1.59 8.33 -20.59
N ALA A 61 1.04 7.12 -20.47
CA ALA A 61 1.80 5.87 -20.44
C ALA A 61 2.45 5.56 -21.79
N PHE A 62 1.76 5.83 -22.90
CA PHE A 62 2.28 5.61 -24.24
C PHE A 62 3.33 6.66 -24.63
N GLY A 63 3.10 7.93 -24.28
CA GLY A 63 4.00 9.04 -24.58
C GLY A 63 5.35 8.97 -23.84
N GLY A 64 5.44 8.23 -22.74
CA GLY A 64 6.69 8.00 -21.99
C GLY A 64 7.57 6.86 -22.51
N SER A 65 7.14 6.12 -23.54
CA SER A 65 7.87 4.95 -24.04
C SER A 65 8.92 5.31 -25.10
N TRP A 66 10.10 4.69 -25.02
CA TRP A 66 11.14 4.80 -26.04
C TRP A 66 10.67 4.36 -27.44
N THR A 67 9.76 3.38 -27.50
CA THR A 67 9.19 2.90 -28.76
C THR A 67 8.32 3.97 -29.43
N PHE A 68 7.60 4.78 -28.66
CA PHE A 68 6.79 5.88 -29.19
C PHE A 68 7.67 6.95 -29.85
N ILE A 69 8.78 7.32 -29.19
CA ILE A 69 9.74 8.30 -29.72
C ILE A 69 10.29 7.86 -31.08
N LEU A 70 10.66 6.59 -31.21
CA LEU A 70 11.19 6.04 -32.47
C LEU A 70 10.15 6.01 -33.60
N ILE A 71 8.92 5.60 -33.31
CA ILE A 71 7.82 5.62 -34.28
C ILE A 71 7.51 7.07 -34.71
N PHE A 72 7.45 8.00 -33.75
CA PHE A 72 7.18 9.41 -34.01
C PHE A 72 8.25 10.04 -34.91
N LEU A 73 9.53 9.80 -34.62
CA LEU A 73 10.63 10.23 -35.48
C LEU A 73 10.54 9.62 -36.88
N GLY A 74 10.16 8.34 -36.98
CA GLY A 74 9.94 7.67 -38.27
C GLY A 74 8.83 8.31 -39.09
N ILE A 75 7.71 8.71 -38.46
CA ILE A 75 6.61 9.42 -39.13
C ILE A 75 7.07 10.80 -39.60
N LEU A 76 7.80 11.56 -38.78
CA LEU A 76 8.34 12.87 -39.15
C LEU A 76 9.31 12.77 -40.33
N ALA A 77 10.23 11.80 -40.29
CA ALA A 77 11.16 11.54 -41.38
C ALA A 77 10.43 11.09 -42.65
N GLY A 78 9.43 10.22 -42.53
CA GLY A 78 8.59 9.78 -43.65
C GLY A 78 7.79 10.92 -44.28
N TRP A 79 7.25 11.83 -43.47
CA TRP A 79 6.52 13.01 -43.96
C TRP A 79 7.44 13.98 -44.70
N ALA A 80 8.62 14.26 -44.13
CA ALA A 80 9.64 15.08 -44.78
C ALA A 80 10.11 14.46 -46.10
N PHE A 81 10.39 13.15 -46.10
CA PHE A 81 10.79 12.41 -47.30
C PHE A 81 9.70 12.45 -48.39
N LEU A 82 8.44 12.19 -48.02
CA LEU A 82 7.32 12.24 -48.96
C LEU A 82 7.15 13.64 -49.58
N ASN A 83 7.17 14.70 -48.76
CA ASN A 83 6.98 16.06 -49.25
C ASN A 83 8.18 16.58 -50.07
N THR A 84 9.41 16.22 -49.71
CA THR A 84 10.61 16.74 -50.39
C THR A 84 11.05 15.90 -51.58
N GLU A 85 11.08 14.57 -51.48
CA GLU A 85 11.62 13.71 -52.54
C GLU A 85 10.56 13.28 -53.56
N ILE A 86 9.31 13.07 -53.12
CA ILE A 86 8.26 12.54 -53.99
C ILE A 86 7.39 13.66 -54.57
N LEU A 87 6.94 14.61 -53.74
CA LEU A 87 6.04 15.69 -54.17
C LEU A 87 6.80 16.98 -54.57
N GLY A 88 7.98 17.21 -54.00
CA GLY A 88 8.85 18.36 -54.29
C GLY A 88 9.22 18.50 -55.78
N PRO A 89 9.75 17.46 -56.44
CA PRO A 89 10.11 17.53 -57.87
C PRO A 89 8.91 17.73 -58.79
N ARG A 90 7.70 17.37 -58.33
CA ARG A 90 6.44 17.49 -59.09
C ARG A 90 5.76 18.85 -58.91
N LYS A 91 6.30 19.75 -58.09
CA LYS A 91 5.67 21.02 -57.65
C LYS A 91 4.28 20.84 -57.02
N GLU A 92 3.99 19.64 -56.53
CA GLU A 92 2.75 19.29 -55.83
C GLU A 92 2.98 19.18 -54.31
N ALA A 93 4.11 19.70 -53.80
CA ALA A 93 4.45 19.65 -52.40
C ALA A 93 3.38 20.36 -51.55
N PHE A 94 2.69 19.57 -50.73
CA PHE A 94 1.66 20.04 -49.81
C PHE A 94 2.26 20.86 -48.67
N ASP A 95 3.43 20.47 -48.17
CA ASP A 95 4.19 21.19 -47.14
C ASP A 95 5.68 21.32 -47.56
N PRO A 96 6.03 22.29 -48.43
CA PRO A 96 7.40 22.50 -48.87
C PRO A 96 8.31 22.91 -47.71
N TYR A 97 9.61 22.61 -47.82
CA TYR A 97 10.62 23.14 -46.89
C TYR A 97 10.46 24.67 -46.78
N PRO A 98 10.25 25.24 -45.58
CA PRO A 98 10.65 24.76 -44.25
C PRO A 98 9.59 24.00 -43.40
N TYR A 99 8.58 23.36 -44.01
CA TYR A 99 7.54 22.55 -43.38
C TYR A 99 6.66 23.30 -42.35
N ILE A 100 5.96 24.33 -42.81
CA ILE A 100 5.16 25.21 -41.93
C ILE A 100 4.01 24.45 -41.26
N PHE A 101 3.40 23.49 -41.97
CA PHE A 101 2.25 22.76 -41.47
C PHE A 101 2.67 21.76 -40.39
N LEU A 102 3.74 21.01 -40.63
CA LEU A 102 4.32 20.10 -39.65
C LEU A 102 4.76 20.85 -38.38
N ASN A 103 5.37 22.02 -38.52
CA ASN A 103 5.76 22.86 -37.39
C ASN A 103 4.53 23.34 -36.58
N LEU A 104 3.48 23.79 -37.25
CA LEU A 104 2.23 24.18 -36.61
C LEU A 104 1.59 23.02 -35.83
N MET A 105 1.55 21.82 -36.41
CA MET A 105 1.05 20.62 -35.74
C MET A 105 1.88 20.26 -34.50
N LEU A 106 3.21 20.23 -34.62
CA LEU A 106 4.10 19.95 -33.49
C LEU A 106 3.91 20.96 -32.34
N SER A 107 3.78 22.24 -32.68
CA SER A 107 3.56 23.30 -31.70
C SER A 107 2.24 23.12 -30.94
N MET A 108 1.16 22.73 -31.63
CA MET A 108 -0.12 22.43 -30.97
C MET A 108 -0.05 21.19 -30.08
N ILE A 109 0.63 20.13 -30.52
CA ILE A 109 0.80 18.92 -29.72
C ILE A 109 1.61 19.25 -28.45
N ALA A 110 2.71 19.97 -28.58
CA ALA A 110 3.56 20.40 -27.46
C ALA A 110 2.79 21.28 -26.46
N ALA A 111 1.95 22.20 -26.94
CA ALA A 111 1.12 23.05 -26.08
C ALA A 111 0.13 22.23 -25.23
N LEU A 112 -0.41 21.13 -25.77
CA LEU A 112 -1.33 20.24 -25.04
C LEU A 112 -0.61 19.26 -24.09
N GLN A 113 0.70 19.04 -24.26
CA GLN A 113 1.45 18.09 -23.44
C GLN A 113 1.50 18.52 -21.97
N ALA A 114 1.81 19.78 -21.67
CA ALA A 114 1.99 20.23 -20.28
C ALA A 114 0.71 20.07 -19.42
N PRO A 115 -0.50 20.45 -19.89
CA PRO A 115 -1.74 20.18 -19.17
C PRO A 115 -2.04 18.68 -19.00
N ILE A 116 -1.81 17.85 -20.02
CA ILE A 116 -2.05 16.40 -19.94
C ILE A 116 -1.11 15.76 -18.91
N ILE A 117 0.16 16.13 -18.94
CA ILE A 117 1.16 15.70 -17.95
C ILE A 117 0.72 16.15 -16.55
N MET A 118 0.31 17.41 -16.39
CA MET A 118 -0.15 17.95 -15.11
C MET A 118 -1.41 17.24 -14.60
N MET A 119 -2.35 16.88 -15.47
CA MET A 119 -3.54 16.11 -15.09
C MET A 119 -3.17 14.68 -14.65
N SER A 120 -2.28 14.03 -15.39
CA SER A 120 -1.78 12.69 -15.04
C SER A 120 -1.04 12.71 -13.69
N GLN A 121 -0.17 13.71 -13.49
CA GLN A 121 0.55 13.95 -12.24
C GLN A 121 -0.39 14.24 -11.07
N ASN A 122 -1.35 15.17 -11.22
CA ASN A 122 -2.29 15.53 -10.17
C ASN A 122 -3.06 14.30 -9.65
N ARG A 123 -3.36 13.37 -10.55
CA ARG A 123 -4.05 12.14 -10.20
C ARG A 123 -3.15 11.10 -9.56
N GLN A 124 -1.91 10.96 -10.02
CA GLN A 124 -0.92 10.11 -9.33
C GLN A 124 -0.68 10.61 -7.91
N SER A 125 -0.48 11.92 -7.73
CA SER A 125 -0.33 12.55 -6.42
C SER A 125 -1.54 12.34 -5.50
N ALA A 126 -2.76 12.33 -6.05
CA ALA A 126 -3.96 12.02 -5.28
C ALA A 126 -3.99 10.57 -4.78
N LYS A 127 -3.55 9.61 -5.61
CA LYS A 127 -3.39 8.20 -5.20
C LYS A 127 -2.31 8.06 -4.14
N ASP A 128 -1.13 8.65 -4.39
CA ASP A 128 0.00 8.59 -3.47
C ASP A 128 -0.35 9.16 -2.09
N ARG A 129 -1.16 10.23 -2.05
CA ARG A 129 -1.64 10.82 -0.79
C ARG A 129 -2.59 9.90 -0.03
N LEU A 130 -3.49 9.20 -0.72
CA LEU A 130 -4.39 8.23 -0.08
C LEU A 130 -3.62 7.03 0.47
N ASP A 131 -2.67 6.52 -0.30
CA ASP A 131 -1.82 5.41 0.13
C ASP A 131 -0.99 5.80 1.36
N ALA A 132 -0.44 7.03 1.39
CA ALA A 132 0.28 7.56 2.54
C ALA A 132 -0.61 7.71 3.79
N ASP A 133 -1.86 8.16 3.63
CA ASP A 133 -2.80 8.29 4.75
C ASP A 133 -3.19 6.93 5.35
N ILE A 134 -3.40 5.93 4.47
CA ILE A 134 -3.65 4.54 4.88
C ILE A 134 -2.43 4.00 5.64
N ASP A 135 -1.23 4.14 5.09
CA ASP A 135 0.00 3.64 5.73
C ASP A 135 0.20 4.28 7.11
N HIS A 136 -0.01 5.59 7.21
CA HIS A 136 0.04 6.31 8.48
C HIS A 136 -0.99 5.75 9.49
N SER A 137 -2.23 5.51 9.07
CA SER A 137 -3.27 4.96 9.94
C SER A 137 -2.94 3.54 10.44
N VAL A 138 -2.34 2.72 9.58
CA VAL A 138 -1.90 1.37 9.93
C VAL A 138 -0.75 1.44 10.93
N ASN A 139 0.22 2.34 10.70
CA ASN A 139 1.35 2.53 11.61
C ASN A 139 0.89 2.98 13.01
N VAL A 140 0.00 3.96 13.09
CA VAL A 140 -0.59 4.41 14.37
C VAL A 140 -1.34 3.25 15.06
N HIS A 141 -2.08 2.45 14.30
CA HIS A 141 -2.79 1.31 14.87
C HIS A 141 -1.84 0.23 15.41
N ALA A 142 -0.74 -0.05 14.69
CA ALA A 142 0.29 -0.98 15.13
C ALA A 142 0.99 -0.48 16.40
N GLU A 143 1.31 0.81 16.48
CA GLU A 143 1.90 1.43 17.67
C GLU A 143 1.00 1.29 18.89
N LEU A 144 -0.31 1.53 18.74
CA LEU A 144 -1.30 1.34 19.82
C LEU A 144 -1.41 -0.13 20.24
N ALA A 145 -1.39 -1.06 19.29
CA ALA A 145 -1.44 -2.50 19.58
C ALA A 145 -0.20 -2.95 20.37
N ILE A 146 0.98 -2.46 20.00
CA ILE A 146 2.24 -2.75 20.70
C ILE A 146 2.21 -2.16 22.12
N ARG A 147 1.74 -0.91 22.29
CA ARG A 147 1.56 -0.31 23.62
C ARG A 147 0.62 -1.14 24.49
N ASN A 148 -0.54 -1.53 23.97
CA ASN A 148 -1.49 -2.35 24.72
C ASN A 148 -0.88 -3.70 25.14
N LEU A 149 -0.10 -4.33 24.26
CA LEU A 149 0.61 -5.56 24.59
C LEU A 149 1.66 -5.34 25.68
N SER A 150 2.45 -4.26 25.57
CA SER A 150 3.45 -3.87 26.58
C SER A 150 2.80 -3.63 27.94
N ASP A 151 1.67 -2.94 27.99
CA ASP A 151 0.92 -2.69 29.23
C ASP A 151 0.44 -3.99 29.87
N ARG A 152 -0.09 -4.92 29.06
CA ARG A 152 -0.50 -6.25 29.54
C ARG A 152 0.68 -7.06 30.06
N LEU A 153 1.84 -7.02 29.38
CA LEU A 153 3.06 -7.69 29.83
C LEU A 153 3.55 -7.12 31.17
N ASN A 154 3.53 -5.79 31.34
CA ASN A 154 3.89 -5.15 32.60
C ASN A 154 2.95 -5.56 33.75
N VAL A 155 1.64 -5.69 33.49
CA VAL A 155 0.68 -6.20 34.49
C VAL A 155 1.01 -7.64 34.88
N ILE A 156 1.34 -8.49 33.91
CA ILE A 156 1.74 -9.88 34.19
C ILE A 156 3.03 -9.92 35.00
N GLU A 157 4.05 -9.14 34.61
CA GLU A 157 5.31 -9.05 35.34
C GLU A 157 5.09 -8.63 36.80
N HIS A 158 4.28 -7.59 37.02
CA HIS A 158 3.95 -7.13 38.36
C HIS A 158 3.20 -8.20 39.17
N SER A 159 2.30 -8.95 38.53
CA SER A 159 1.58 -10.05 39.19
C SER A 159 2.53 -11.16 39.61
N LEU A 160 3.47 -11.53 38.74
CA LEU A 160 4.49 -12.54 39.04
C LEU A 160 5.39 -12.10 40.20
N ARG A 161 5.84 -10.85 40.23
CA ARG A 161 6.63 -10.29 41.34
C ARG A 161 5.86 -10.33 42.67
N ASN A 162 4.58 -9.99 42.65
CA ASN A 162 3.74 -10.05 43.86
C ASN A 162 3.63 -11.49 44.39
N ILE A 163 3.46 -12.47 43.50
CA ILE A 163 3.40 -13.89 43.88
C ILE A 163 4.73 -14.34 44.49
N GLU A 164 5.87 -13.97 43.88
CA GLU A 164 7.20 -14.29 44.39
C GLU A 164 7.43 -13.72 45.81
N GLN A 165 6.99 -12.47 46.05
CA GLN A 165 7.06 -11.86 47.38
C GLN A 165 6.18 -12.59 48.41
N GLN A 166 4.96 -13.01 48.04
CA GLN A 166 4.10 -13.77 48.94
C GLN A 166 4.70 -15.14 49.30
N PHE A 167 5.30 -15.82 48.33
CA PHE A 167 5.97 -17.11 48.56
C PHE A 167 7.17 -16.94 49.51
N THR A 168 7.96 -15.88 49.32
CA THR A 168 9.12 -15.56 50.17
C THR A 168 8.69 -15.23 51.61
N LEU A 169 7.61 -14.48 51.79
CA LEU A 169 7.08 -14.15 53.11
C LEU A 169 6.52 -15.38 53.82
N THR A 170 5.73 -16.20 53.12
CA THR A 170 5.15 -17.43 53.66
C THR A 170 6.25 -18.42 54.08
N GLY A 171 7.25 -18.64 53.22
CA GLY A 171 8.41 -19.47 53.58
C GLY A 171 9.21 -18.95 54.77
N ARG A 172 9.30 -17.61 54.94
CA ARG A 172 9.93 -17.00 56.12
C ARG A 172 9.09 -17.20 57.39
N PHE A 173 7.77 -17.12 57.30
CA PHE A 173 6.87 -17.38 58.43
C PHE A 173 6.93 -18.84 58.88
N ASP A 174 6.94 -19.78 57.93
CA ASP A 174 7.05 -21.20 58.24
C ASP A 174 8.37 -21.53 58.95
N ALA A 175 9.49 -20.98 58.46
CA ALA A 175 10.80 -21.15 59.10
C ALA A 175 10.85 -20.61 60.54
N VAL A 176 10.27 -19.43 60.79
CA VAL A 176 10.22 -18.84 62.14
C VAL A 176 9.29 -19.62 63.07
N SER A 177 8.17 -20.14 62.56
CA SER A 177 7.24 -20.95 63.37
C SER A 177 7.85 -22.28 63.82
N VAL A 178 8.68 -22.89 62.97
CA VAL A 178 9.41 -24.13 63.29
C VAL A 178 10.50 -23.88 64.33
N LEU A 179 11.21 -22.74 64.24
CA LEU A 179 12.19 -22.33 65.24
C LEU A 179 11.53 -22.04 66.60
N ASN A 180 10.38 -21.36 66.62
CA ASN A 180 9.71 -21.04 67.88
C ASN A 180 9.14 -22.30 68.58
N LYS A 181 8.66 -23.29 67.81
CA LYS A 181 8.22 -24.59 68.34
C LYS A 181 9.36 -25.47 68.87
N THR A 182 10.61 -25.20 68.46
CA THR A 182 11.76 -25.97 68.93
C THR A 182 12.31 -25.40 70.24
N ASP A 183 12.22 -24.09 70.48
CA ASP A 183 12.55 -23.49 71.80
C ASP A 183 11.55 -23.89 72.90
N GLU A 184 10.24 -23.94 72.61
CA GLU A 184 9.20 -24.26 73.59
C GLU A 184 9.22 -25.74 74.08
N LYS A 185 10.07 -26.58 73.49
CA LYS A 185 10.22 -28.01 73.85
C LYS A 185 11.42 -28.28 74.77
N TYR A 186 12.24 -27.28 75.08
CA TYR A 186 13.43 -27.41 75.92
C TYR A 186 13.40 -26.59 77.21
N ASP A 187 12.31 -25.87 77.49
CA ASP A 187 11.95 -25.35 78.83
C ASP A 187 10.94 -26.28 79.51
#